data_AF-A0A4Q3IQ76-F1
#
_entry.id   AF-A0A4Q3IQ76-F1
#
_cell.length_a   1.000
_cell.length_b   1.000
_cell.length_c   1.000
_cell.angle_alpha   90.00
_cell.angle_beta   90.00
_cell.angle_gamma   90.00
#
_symmetry.space_group_name_H-M   'P 1'
#
loop_
_entity.id
_entity.type
_entity.pdbx_description
1 polymer ?
#
loop_
_entity_poly.entity_id
_entity_poly.type
_entity_poly.pdbx_seq_one_letter_code
_entity_poly.pdbx_strand_id
1 'polypeptide(L)'
;YIIRKVISNRAFAEVKGEDFGFYVVSLSARTVIYKGMFLANQLGQYYKDLKDPRFESAMALVHQRFSTNTFPSWRLAHPYRMVAHNGEINTLRGNVNWMAARQASVDSELFGNDIGKLWPISYEGQSDTACFDNALELLTQGGYTLAHAMMMLIPEAWSGNKQMSREQKAFYEYHAALMEPWDGPAAVAFTDGRQIGATLDRNGLRPARYIVTDDDLIIMASEAGTLEVPEERIVKKWRLQPGRMLLIDLEKGRIISDEEVKREIATQHPYKEWLKNTQLILEDLKPVAPRASRADVSLLDRQQSFGYSIEDTRTLMAPMATTGQEAIGSMGTDTPISAMSSRSKLLYTYFKQNFAQVTNPAIDPIREELVMSLVSFIGPRPNIFDLEGNSRRKRLEVRQPILTNGDLE
;
A
#
# COMPACT_ATOMS: atom_id res chain seq x y z
N TYR A 1 -4.07 19.82 -10.98
CA TYR A 1 -4.01 19.17 -9.65
C TYR A 1 -4.38 20.12 -8.50
N ILE A 2 -3.53 21.10 -8.17
CA ILE A 2 -3.72 22.02 -7.00
C ILE A 2 -5.12 22.65 -6.97
N ILE A 3 -5.58 23.22 -8.10
CA ILE A 3 -6.93 23.82 -8.22
C ILE A 3 -8.02 22.86 -7.75
N ARG A 4 -8.00 21.60 -8.21
CA ARG A 4 -9.00 20.59 -7.82
C ARG A 4 -8.94 20.31 -6.32
N LYS A 5 -7.74 20.17 -5.75
CA LYS A 5 -7.55 19.93 -4.32
C LYS A 5 -8.06 21.11 -3.49
N VAL A 6 -7.75 22.35 -3.88
CA VAL A 6 -8.28 23.56 -3.22
C VAL A 6 -9.81 23.59 -3.25
N ILE A 7 -10.42 23.38 -4.43
CA ILE A 7 -11.89 23.38 -4.57
C ILE A 7 -12.50 22.29 -3.68
N SER A 8 -11.93 21.07 -3.71
CA SER A 8 -12.46 19.92 -2.97
C SER A 8 -12.30 20.09 -1.46
N ASN A 9 -11.14 20.57 -0.99
CA ASN A 9 -10.88 20.85 0.42
C ASN A 9 -11.77 21.97 0.93
N ARG A 10 -12.00 23.03 0.14
CA ARG A 10 -12.91 24.12 0.51
C ARG A 10 -14.35 23.63 0.59
N ALA A 11 -14.82 22.91 -0.42
CA ALA A 11 -16.14 22.30 -0.45
C ALA A 11 -16.38 21.42 0.79
N PHE A 12 -15.44 20.53 1.10
CA PHE A 12 -15.51 19.63 2.27
C PHE A 12 -15.53 20.40 3.60
N ALA A 13 -14.74 21.48 3.72
CA ALA A 13 -14.69 22.29 4.93
C ALA A 13 -16.00 23.08 5.18
N GLU A 14 -16.60 23.64 4.13
CA GLU A 14 -17.86 24.41 4.23
C GLU A 14 -19.03 23.54 4.73
N VAL A 15 -19.08 22.28 4.30
CA VAL A 15 -20.14 21.33 4.67
C VAL A 15 -19.79 20.48 5.89
N LYS A 16 -18.69 20.79 6.59
CA LYS A 16 -18.22 20.06 7.78
C LYS A 16 -18.13 18.54 7.57
N GLY A 17 -17.78 18.12 6.36
CA GLY A 17 -17.65 16.71 5.98
C GLY A 17 -18.93 15.98 5.60
N GLU A 18 -20.09 16.65 5.58
CA GLU A 18 -21.33 16.05 5.09
C GLU A 18 -21.33 15.87 3.56
N ASP A 19 -21.93 14.79 3.07
CA ASP A 19 -22.05 14.53 1.64
C ASP A 19 -23.18 15.39 1.04
N PHE A 20 -22.82 16.40 0.25
CA PHE A 20 -23.76 17.29 -0.43
C PHE A 20 -23.78 17.09 -1.95
N GLY A 21 -23.24 15.95 -2.44
CA GLY A 21 -23.28 15.58 -3.85
C GLY A 21 -22.22 16.26 -4.73
N PHE A 22 -21.27 17.01 -4.17
CA PHE A 22 -20.15 17.57 -4.92
C PHE A 22 -18.99 16.58 -5.06
N TYR A 23 -18.57 16.30 -6.29
CA TYR A 23 -17.38 15.51 -6.57
C TYR A 23 -16.77 15.84 -7.94
N VAL A 24 -15.49 16.23 -7.95
CA VAL A 24 -14.75 16.43 -9.21
C VAL A 24 -14.23 15.08 -9.69
N VAL A 25 -14.88 14.54 -10.72
CA VAL A 25 -14.54 13.24 -11.33
C VAL A 25 -13.16 13.26 -11.98
N SER A 26 -12.93 14.21 -12.88
CA SER A 26 -11.63 14.48 -13.50
C SER A 26 -11.50 15.98 -13.77
N LEU A 27 -10.28 16.50 -13.76
CA LEU A 27 -9.95 17.87 -14.14
C LEU A 27 -8.54 17.89 -14.73
N SER A 28 -8.45 17.51 -16.00
CA SER A 28 -7.21 17.29 -16.73
C SER A 28 -7.43 17.60 -18.21
N ALA A 29 -6.36 17.99 -18.91
CA ALA A 29 -6.35 18.16 -20.36
C ALA A 29 -5.90 16.88 -21.10
N ARG A 30 -5.49 15.83 -20.37
CA ARG A 30 -5.00 14.56 -20.94
C ARG A 30 -5.96 13.40 -20.72
N THR A 31 -6.70 13.43 -19.62
CA THR A 31 -7.57 12.33 -19.19
C THR A 31 -8.95 12.86 -18.83
N VAL A 32 -9.97 12.12 -19.24
CA VAL A 32 -11.36 12.39 -18.90
C VAL A 32 -12.01 11.09 -18.42
N ILE A 33 -12.84 11.17 -17.39
CA ILE A 33 -13.48 10.00 -16.78
C ILE A 33 -15.00 10.15 -16.86
N TYR A 34 -15.63 9.16 -17.49
CA TYR A 34 -17.07 8.96 -17.52
C TYR A 34 -17.41 7.78 -16.61
N LYS A 35 -18.10 8.05 -15.50
CA LYS A 35 -18.46 7.03 -14.50
C LYS A 35 -19.82 7.30 -13.88
N GLY A 36 -20.50 6.25 -13.43
CA GLY A 36 -21.79 6.41 -12.79
C GLY A 36 -22.36 5.13 -12.21
N MET A 37 -23.58 5.25 -11.69
CA MET A 37 -24.33 4.16 -11.05
C MET A 37 -25.30 3.51 -12.04
N PHE A 38 -24.77 2.79 -13.02
CA PHE A 38 -25.53 2.04 -14.01
C PHE A 38 -24.81 0.74 -14.37
N LEU A 39 -25.50 -0.18 -15.04
CA LEU A 39 -24.88 -1.42 -15.52
C LEU A 39 -23.83 -1.10 -16.59
N ALA A 40 -22.77 -1.90 -16.67
CA ALA A 40 -21.65 -1.63 -17.60
C ALA A 40 -22.12 -1.50 -19.07
N ASN A 41 -23.10 -2.29 -19.49
CA ASN A 41 -23.69 -2.24 -20.84
C ASN A 41 -24.53 -0.96 -21.12
N GLN A 42 -24.85 -0.17 -20.09
CA GLN A 42 -25.60 1.07 -20.21
C GLN A 42 -24.71 2.31 -20.36
N LEU A 43 -23.38 2.18 -20.18
CA LEU A 43 -22.44 3.31 -20.19
C LEU A 43 -22.58 4.18 -21.45
N GLY A 44 -22.51 3.57 -22.64
CA GLY A 44 -22.66 4.28 -23.92
C GLY A 44 -24.10 4.70 -24.25
N GLN A 45 -25.10 4.21 -23.52
CA GLN A 45 -26.48 4.70 -23.65
C GLN A 45 -26.70 5.95 -22.80
N TYR A 46 -26.07 6.00 -21.62
CA TYR A 46 -26.16 7.11 -20.68
C TYR A 46 -25.33 8.32 -21.16
N TYR A 47 -24.06 8.10 -21.49
CA TYR A 47 -23.17 9.15 -21.99
C TYR A 47 -23.08 9.09 -23.52
N LYS A 48 -23.87 9.96 -24.19
CA LYS A 48 -23.91 10.04 -25.65
C LYS A 48 -22.58 10.46 -26.27
N ASP A 49 -21.77 11.20 -25.54
CA ASP A 49 -20.44 11.66 -25.97
C ASP A 49 -19.53 10.48 -26.34
N LEU A 50 -19.68 9.32 -25.68
CA LEU A 50 -18.90 8.10 -25.96
C LEU A 50 -19.25 7.42 -27.30
N LYS A 51 -20.34 7.85 -27.94
CA LYS A 51 -20.75 7.39 -29.28
C LYS A 51 -20.39 8.41 -30.37
N ASP A 52 -19.90 9.58 -29.98
CA ASP A 52 -19.50 10.60 -30.94
C ASP A 52 -18.20 10.16 -31.64
N PRO A 53 -18.11 10.18 -32.97
CA PRO A 53 -16.90 9.79 -33.70
C PRO A 53 -15.66 10.63 -33.34
N ARG A 54 -15.82 11.82 -32.77
CA ARG A 54 -14.71 12.67 -32.30
C ARG A 54 -14.12 12.17 -30.99
N PHE A 55 -14.78 11.25 -30.30
CA PHE A 55 -14.31 10.66 -29.05
C PHE A 55 -13.27 9.57 -29.33
N GLU A 56 -12.08 10.01 -29.71
CA GLU A 56 -10.93 9.13 -29.99
C GLU A 56 -9.97 9.10 -28.80
N SER A 57 -9.31 7.96 -28.58
CA SER A 57 -8.32 7.82 -27.52
C SER A 57 -7.30 6.73 -27.85
N ALA A 58 -6.04 6.99 -27.49
CA ALA A 58 -4.96 5.99 -27.55
C ALA A 58 -5.04 4.95 -26.42
N MET A 59 -5.84 5.20 -25.38
CA MET A 59 -6.01 4.30 -24.24
C MET A 59 -7.42 4.34 -23.67
N ALA A 60 -7.87 3.24 -23.07
CA ALA A 60 -9.13 3.17 -22.36
C ALA A 60 -8.98 2.34 -21.08
N LEU A 61 -9.61 2.79 -20.00
CA LEU A 61 -9.66 2.08 -18.74
C LEU A 61 -11.10 1.94 -18.28
N VAL A 62 -11.57 0.70 -18.14
CA VAL A 62 -12.95 0.38 -17.77
C VAL A 62 -12.94 -0.44 -16.50
N HIS A 63 -13.90 -0.15 -15.61
CA HIS A 63 -14.02 -0.87 -14.35
C HIS A 63 -15.48 -1.02 -13.93
N GLN A 64 -15.85 -2.23 -13.52
CA GLN A 64 -17.12 -2.52 -12.87
C GLN A 64 -16.87 -2.91 -11.41
N ARG A 65 -17.51 -2.18 -10.49
CA ARG A 65 -17.33 -2.38 -9.05
C ARG A 65 -18.42 -3.28 -8.48
N PHE A 66 -18.03 -4.23 -7.64
CA PHE A 66 -18.94 -4.93 -6.74
C PHE A 66 -18.85 -4.28 -5.36
N SER A 67 -19.99 -3.95 -4.75
CA SER A 67 -20.03 -3.27 -3.45
C SER A 67 -20.64 -4.18 -2.39
N THR A 68 -20.11 -4.12 -1.17
CA THR A 68 -20.73 -4.72 0.02
C THR A 68 -21.87 -3.86 0.58
N ASN A 69 -22.05 -2.64 0.08
CA ASN A 69 -23.17 -1.78 0.45
C ASN A 69 -24.29 -1.82 -0.59
N THR A 70 -25.53 -1.62 -0.12
CA THR A 70 -26.73 -1.51 -0.97
C THR A 70 -27.01 -0.08 -1.39
N PHE A 71 -26.41 0.92 -0.73
CA PHE A 71 -26.61 2.33 -1.04
C PHE A 71 -25.68 2.78 -2.17
N PRO A 72 -26.22 3.16 -3.34
CA PRO A 72 -25.43 3.57 -4.47
C PRO A 72 -24.74 4.92 -4.18
N SER A 73 -23.48 5.06 -4.57
CA SER A 73 -22.74 6.31 -4.46
C SER A 73 -21.93 6.57 -5.72
N TRP A 74 -22.31 7.61 -6.47
CA TRP A 74 -21.69 8.00 -7.74
C TRP A 74 -20.19 8.28 -7.61
N ARG A 75 -19.78 8.93 -6.51
CA ARG A 75 -18.36 9.26 -6.27
C ARG A 75 -17.48 8.02 -6.11
N LEU A 76 -18.05 6.91 -5.63
CA LEU A 76 -17.34 5.65 -5.39
C LEU A 76 -17.26 4.75 -6.62
N ALA A 77 -17.92 5.11 -7.73
CA ALA A 77 -17.70 4.43 -9.00
C ALA A 77 -16.25 4.63 -9.46
N HIS A 78 -15.70 3.63 -10.13
CA HIS A 78 -14.39 3.69 -10.78
C HIS A 78 -14.56 4.05 -12.27
N PRO A 79 -13.48 4.43 -12.99
CA PRO A 79 -12.13 4.70 -12.49
C PRO A 79 -12.03 5.93 -11.56
N TYR A 80 -10.96 5.96 -10.77
CA TYR A 80 -10.47 7.18 -10.12
C TYR A 80 -9.50 7.93 -11.05
N ARG A 81 -8.88 9.03 -10.61
CA ARG A 81 -8.18 9.95 -11.52
C ARG A 81 -6.97 9.32 -12.19
N MET A 82 -6.29 8.43 -11.46
CA MET A 82 -5.11 7.73 -11.93
C MET A 82 -5.32 6.22 -11.92
N VAL A 83 -6.21 5.68 -11.10
CA VAL A 83 -6.31 4.21 -10.90
C VAL A 83 -7.69 3.62 -11.13
N ALA A 84 -7.70 2.36 -11.57
CA ALA A 84 -8.78 1.42 -11.36
C ALA A 84 -8.24 0.21 -10.61
N HIS A 85 -8.92 -0.17 -9.54
CA HIS A 85 -8.45 -1.20 -8.61
C HIS A 85 -9.52 -2.28 -8.44
N ASN A 86 -9.16 -3.51 -8.78
CA ASN A 86 -9.90 -4.71 -8.40
C ASN A 86 -9.21 -5.31 -7.18
N GLY A 87 -9.86 -5.24 -6.02
CA GLY A 87 -9.22 -5.67 -4.78
C GLY A 87 -9.73 -4.94 -3.55
N GLU A 88 -8.96 -5.07 -2.47
CA GLU A 88 -9.18 -4.39 -1.20
C GLU A 88 -7.84 -4.11 -0.52
N ILE A 89 -7.62 -2.87 -0.08
CA ILE A 89 -6.42 -2.49 0.67
C ILE A 89 -6.65 -2.70 2.17
N ASN A 90 -6.08 -3.77 2.73
CA ASN A 90 -6.31 -4.16 4.12
C ASN A 90 -5.47 -3.35 5.13
N THR A 91 -4.42 -2.64 4.68
CA THR A 91 -3.60 -1.75 5.52
C THR A 91 -4.09 -0.30 5.57
N LEU A 92 -5.26 0.00 4.98
CA LEU A 92 -5.77 1.36 4.75
C LEU A 92 -5.66 2.30 5.95
N ARG A 93 -6.13 1.87 7.13
CA ARG A 93 -6.13 2.73 8.34
C ARG A 93 -4.72 3.17 8.72
N GLY A 94 -3.74 2.27 8.61
CA GLY A 94 -2.33 2.59 8.84
C GLY A 94 -1.82 3.57 7.80
N ASN A 95 -2.08 3.31 6.52
CA ASN A 95 -1.60 4.14 5.41
C ASN A 95 -2.14 5.57 5.47
N VAL A 96 -3.44 5.75 5.75
CA VAL A 96 -4.06 7.07 5.88
C VAL A 96 -3.48 7.83 7.07
N ASN A 97 -3.31 7.18 8.22
CA ASN A 97 -2.72 7.80 9.39
C ASN A 97 -1.26 8.22 9.15
N TRP A 98 -0.47 7.34 8.50
CA TRP A 98 0.90 7.66 8.15
C TRP A 98 0.97 8.78 7.11
N MET A 99 0.07 8.83 6.13
CA MET A 99 0.00 9.93 5.19
C MET A 99 -0.35 11.25 5.90
N ALA A 100 -1.34 11.24 6.80
CA ALA A 100 -1.69 12.41 7.60
C ALA A 100 -0.52 12.89 8.48
N ALA A 101 0.24 11.97 9.09
CA ALA A 101 1.41 12.33 9.90
C ALA A 101 2.50 13.07 9.09
N ARG A 102 2.60 12.84 7.78
CA ARG A 102 3.56 13.53 6.90
C ARG A 102 3.21 15.00 6.67
N GLN A 103 1.97 15.43 6.90
CA GLN A 103 1.54 16.81 6.71
C GLN A 103 2.44 17.82 7.43
N ALA A 104 2.92 17.48 8.62
CA ALA A 104 3.70 18.37 9.46
C ALA A 104 5.16 18.56 8.97
N SER A 105 5.69 17.64 8.17
CA SER A 105 7.10 17.61 7.79
C SER A 105 7.36 17.55 6.28
N VAL A 106 6.29 17.50 5.48
CA VAL A 106 6.42 17.42 4.03
C VAL A 106 6.89 18.76 3.46
N ASP A 107 7.84 18.70 2.54
CA ASP A 107 8.32 19.84 1.78
C ASP A 107 8.54 19.41 0.33
N SER A 108 8.32 20.29 -0.64
CA SER A 108 8.50 19.97 -2.06
C SER A 108 8.77 21.24 -2.85
N GLU A 109 9.87 21.25 -3.60
CA GLU A 109 10.22 22.37 -4.48
C GLU A 109 9.16 22.59 -5.58
N LEU A 110 8.56 21.51 -6.09
CA LEU A 110 7.55 21.57 -7.14
C LEU A 110 6.23 22.19 -6.68
N PHE A 111 5.83 21.96 -5.42
CA PHE A 111 4.63 22.57 -4.85
C PHE A 111 4.92 23.92 -4.18
N GLY A 112 6.13 24.12 -3.67
CA GLY A 112 6.51 25.29 -2.89
C GLY A 112 5.50 25.59 -1.78
N ASN A 113 5.13 26.86 -1.67
CA ASN A 113 4.17 27.34 -0.66
C ASN A 113 2.75 26.76 -0.81
N ASP A 114 2.42 26.15 -1.95
CA ASP A 114 1.09 25.57 -2.19
C ASP A 114 0.92 24.19 -1.58
N ILE A 115 1.99 23.55 -1.07
CA ILE A 115 1.92 22.21 -0.50
C ILE A 115 0.92 22.11 0.67
N GLY A 116 0.83 23.17 1.48
CA GLY A 116 -0.13 23.26 2.58
C GLY A 116 -1.59 23.23 2.12
N LYS A 117 -1.87 23.67 0.87
CA LYS A 117 -3.23 23.71 0.30
C LYS A 117 -3.75 22.32 -0.08
N LEU A 118 -2.88 21.33 -0.20
CA LEU A 118 -3.23 19.97 -0.62
C LEU A 118 -3.94 19.19 0.49
N TRP A 119 -3.75 19.57 1.76
CA TRP A 119 -4.22 18.80 2.90
C TRP A 119 -5.68 19.06 3.28
N PRO A 120 -6.42 18.03 3.76
CA PRO A 120 -5.99 16.64 3.89
C PRO A 120 -5.87 15.96 2.51
N ILE A 121 -4.92 15.03 2.34
CA ILE A 121 -4.75 14.30 1.07
C ILE A 121 -5.95 13.41 0.81
N SER A 122 -6.36 12.65 1.83
CA SER A 122 -7.56 11.82 1.84
C SER A 122 -8.49 12.24 2.98
N TYR A 123 -9.79 12.24 2.72
CA TYR A 123 -10.81 12.56 3.73
C TYR A 123 -11.22 11.31 4.51
N GLU A 124 -11.74 11.51 5.71
CA GLU A 124 -12.38 10.43 6.46
C GLU A 124 -13.56 9.83 5.68
N GLY A 125 -13.73 8.51 5.74
CA GLY A 125 -14.82 7.81 5.06
C GLY A 125 -14.66 7.63 3.53
N GLN A 126 -13.51 8.00 2.95
CA GLN A 126 -13.19 7.63 1.56
C GLN A 126 -12.94 6.13 1.43
N SER A 127 -13.24 5.57 0.24
CA SER A 127 -12.90 4.19 -0.03
C SER A 127 -11.39 4.01 -0.08
N ASP A 128 -10.95 2.78 0.18
CA ASP A 128 -9.56 2.36 0.08
C ASP A 128 -8.85 2.82 -1.21
N THR A 129 -9.52 2.60 -2.35
CA THR A 129 -9.01 2.94 -3.68
C THR A 129 -8.93 4.46 -3.87
N ALA A 130 -9.89 5.23 -3.34
CA ALA A 130 -9.82 6.69 -3.41
C ALA A 130 -8.61 7.22 -2.65
N CYS A 131 -8.32 6.64 -1.48
CA CYS A 131 -7.15 7.00 -0.69
C CYS A 131 -5.85 6.65 -1.41
N PHE A 132 -5.80 5.49 -2.07
CA PHE A 132 -4.66 5.08 -2.90
C PHE A 132 -4.46 6.00 -4.10
N ASP A 133 -5.53 6.33 -4.83
CA ASP A 133 -5.53 7.28 -5.95
C ASP A 133 -4.96 8.64 -5.54
N ASN A 134 -5.41 9.17 -4.39
CA ASN A 134 -4.91 10.44 -3.88
C ASN A 134 -3.41 10.37 -3.52
N ALA A 135 -2.96 9.25 -2.96
CA ALA A 135 -1.55 9.04 -2.61
C ALA A 135 -0.67 8.93 -3.87
N LEU A 136 -1.10 8.15 -4.87
CA LEU A 136 -0.41 8.03 -6.15
C LEU A 136 -0.33 9.39 -6.84
N GLU A 137 -1.44 10.13 -6.89
CA GLU A 137 -1.47 11.44 -7.51
C GLU A 137 -0.60 12.46 -6.78
N LEU A 138 -0.55 12.42 -5.45
CA LEU A 138 0.37 13.25 -4.68
C LEU A 138 1.83 12.95 -5.06
N LEU A 139 2.21 11.68 -5.13
CA LEU A 139 3.58 11.27 -5.47
C LEU A 139 3.95 11.68 -6.90
N THR A 140 3.10 11.38 -7.87
CA THR A 140 3.36 11.71 -9.28
C THR A 140 3.41 13.21 -9.53
N GLN A 141 2.50 13.98 -8.91
CA GLN A 141 2.51 15.45 -9.05
C GLN A 141 3.68 16.09 -8.27
N GLY A 142 4.21 15.41 -7.25
CA GLY A 142 5.36 15.85 -6.48
C GLY A 142 6.72 15.41 -7.04
N GLY A 143 6.76 14.85 -8.25
CA GLY A 143 8.00 14.65 -9.03
C GLY A 143 8.40 13.20 -9.27
N TYR A 144 7.74 12.23 -8.64
CA TYR A 144 7.99 10.82 -8.96
C TYR A 144 7.44 10.45 -10.34
N THR A 145 8.16 9.61 -11.08
CA THR A 145 7.57 8.96 -12.26
C THR A 145 6.43 8.04 -11.82
N LEU A 146 5.47 7.79 -12.72
CA LEU A 146 4.31 6.95 -12.43
C LEU A 146 4.72 5.55 -11.93
N ALA A 147 5.68 4.92 -12.63
CA ALA A 147 6.20 3.61 -12.25
C ALA A 147 6.93 3.64 -10.89
N HIS A 148 7.73 4.67 -10.61
CA HIS A 148 8.42 4.83 -9.31
C HIS A 148 7.41 4.93 -8.17
N ALA A 149 6.40 5.81 -8.31
CA ALA A 149 5.36 5.97 -7.30
C ALA A 149 4.58 4.66 -7.06
N MET A 150 4.30 3.89 -8.12
CA MET A 150 3.68 2.57 -7.99
C MET A 150 4.59 1.57 -7.26
N MET A 151 5.89 1.55 -7.55
CA MET A 151 6.87 0.70 -6.85
C MET A 151 7.03 1.07 -5.38
N MET A 152 6.77 2.34 -4.99
CA MET A 152 6.75 2.77 -3.59
C MET A 152 5.47 2.36 -2.86
N LEU A 153 4.32 2.49 -3.51
CA LEU A 153 3.02 2.20 -2.89
C LEU A 153 2.74 0.69 -2.83
N ILE A 154 3.07 -0.05 -3.89
CA ILE A 154 2.91 -1.51 -3.99
C ILE A 154 4.30 -2.13 -4.27
N PRO A 155 5.19 -2.16 -3.27
CA PRO A 155 6.53 -2.72 -3.45
C PRO A 155 6.48 -4.25 -3.54
N GLU A 156 7.40 -4.81 -4.30
CA GLU A 156 7.66 -6.25 -4.33
C GLU A 156 8.09 -6.79 -2.96
N ALA A 157 7.89 -8.09 -2.74
CA ALA A 157 8.53 -8.79 -1.63
C ALA A 157 10.06 -8.83 -1.84
N TRP A 158 10.75 -7.86 -1.25
CA TRP A 158 12.20 -7.66 -1.36
C TRP A 158 12.97 -8.25 -0.18
N SER A 159 12.36 -8.29 1.01
CA SER A 159 12.98 -8.87 2.20
C SER A 159 13.14 -10.38 2.01
N GLY A 160 14.35 -10.91 2.22
CA GLY A 160 14.63 -12.34 2.05
C GLY A 160 14.68 -12.86 0.60
N ASN A 161 14.36 -12.04 -0.40
CA ASN A 161 14.38 -12.44 -1.81
C ASN A 161 15.82 -12.53 -2.36
N LYS A 162 16.31 -13.76 -2.56
CA LYS A 162 17.67 -14.03 -3.05
C LYS A 162 17.84 -13.85 -4.57
N GLN A 163 16.73 -13.78 -5.32
CA GLN A 163 16.75 -13.64 -6.78
C GLN A 163 16.74 -12.18 -7.23
N MET A 164 16.42 -11.25 -6.33
CA MET A 164 16.40 -9.81 -6.61
C MET A 164 17.81 -9.24 -6.74
N SER A 165 18.00 -8.27 -7.65
CA SER A 165 19.30 -7.60 -7.79
C SER A 165 19.63 -6.77 -6.55
N ARG A 166 20.92 -6.48 -6.34
CA ARG A 166 21.37 -5.67 -5.19
C ARG A 166 20.85 -4.24 -5.26
N GLU A 167 20.76 -3.70 -6.46
CA GLU A 167 20.29 -2.35 -6.77
C GLU A 167 18.79 -2.25 -6.49
N GLN A 168 17.99 -3.22 -6.95
CA GLN A 168 16.56 -3.29 -6.66
C GLN A 168 16.28 -3.45 -5.16
N LYS A 169 17.05 -4.31 -4.49
CA LYS A 169 16.91 -4.49 -3.04
C LYS A 169 17.22 -3.18 -2.30
N ALA A 170 18.30 -2.49 -2.66
CA ALA A 170 18.65 -1.20 -2.07
C ALA A 170 17.59 -0.12 -2.35
N PHE A 171 16.99 -0.12 -3.55
CA PHE A 171 15.86 0.75 -3.86
C PHE A 171 14.69 0.51 -2.91
N TYR A 172 14.24 -0.74 -2.77
CA TYR A 172 13.07 -1.04 -1.95
C TYR A 172 13.34 -0.82 -0.45
N GLU A 173 14.53 -1.16 0.02
CA GLU A 173 14.95 -0.93 1.41
C GLU A 173 14.97 0.57 1.75
N TYR A 174 15.50 1.41 0.85
CA TYR A 174 15.46 2.87 1.02
C TYR A 174 14.03 3.40 1.09
N HIS A 175 13.16 2.94 0.20
CA HIS A 175 11.77 3.40 0.14
C HIS A 175 10.89 2.84 1.25
N ALA A 176 11.24 1.69 1.86
CA ALA A 176 10.50 1.14 3.00
C ALA A 176 10.49 2.08 4.22
N ALA A 177 11.52 2.92 4.38
CA ALA A 177 11.55 3.97 5.41
C ALA A 177 10.71 5.21 5.03
N LEU A 178 10.46 5.42 3.74
CA LEU A 178 9.74 6.58 3.18
C LEU A 178 8.24 6.34 3.06
N MET A 179 7.82 5.15 2.63
CA MET A 179 6.44 4.76 2.35
C MET A 179 6.19 3.32 2.78
N GLU A 180 5.11 3.13 3.50
CA GLU A 180 4.59 1.83 3.91
C GLU A 180 3.81 1.22 2.76
N PRO A 181 3.88 -0.12 2.60
CA PRO A 181 3.10 -0.81 1.58
C PRO A 181 1.59 -0.60 1.76
N TRP A 182 0.94 -0.22 0.66
CA TRP A 182 -0.52 -0.26 0.53
C TRP A 182 -0.91 -1.68 0.11
N ASP A 183 -1.08 -2.53 1.13
CA ASP A 183 -1.17 -3.97 0.97
C ASP A 183 -2.61 -4.48 1.00
N GLY A 184 -2.79 -5.71 0.53
CA GLY A 184 -4.06 -6.37 0.31
C GLY A 184 -4.18 -6.88 -1.13
N PRO A 185 -5.18 -7.74 -1.43
CA PRO A 185 -5.40 -8.22 -2.80
C PRO A 185 -5.61 -7.05 -3.74
N ALA A 186 -4.80 -6.92 -4.78
CA ALA A 186 -4.90 -5.80 -5.69
C ALA A 186 -4.48 -6.19 -7.12
N ALA A 187 -5.37 -5.98 -8.08
CA ALA A 187 -5.01 -5.76 -9.47
C ALA A 187 -5.30 -4.29 -9.78
N VAL A 188 -4.22 -3.51 -9.94
CA VAL A 188 -4.32 -2.06 -10.14
C VAL A 188 -3.88 -1.74 -11.55
N ALA A 189 -4.79 -1.18 -12.33
CA ALA A 189 -4.46 -0.48 -13.58
C ALA A 189 -4.34 1.01 -13.28
N PHE A 190 -3.32 1.65 -13.83
CA PHE A 190 -2.97 3.03 -13.51
C PHE A 190 -2.49 3.82 -14.74
N THR A 191 -2.71 5.14 -14.74
CA THR A 191 -2.27 6.03 -15.83
C THR A 191 -2.13 7.48 -15.36
N ASP A 192 -1.22 8.22 -16.00
CA ASP A 192 -1.08 9.68 -15.89
C ASP A 192 -1.49 10.41 -17.19
N GLY A 193 -2.02 9.69 -18.19
CA GLY A 193 -2.32 10.22 -19.52
C GLY A 193 -1.21 10.04 -20.56
N ARG A 194 0.01 9.68 -20.15
CA ARG A 194 1.17 9.45 -21.03
C ARG A 194 1.63 8.01 -20.99
N GLN A 195 1.55 7.41 -19.82
CA GLN A 195 1.81 6.00 -19.60
C GLN A 195 0.54 5.35 -19.07
N ILE A 196 0.33 4.09 -19.44
CA ILE A 196 -0.70 3.24 -18.85
C ILE A 196 -0.04 1.93 -18.44
N GLY A 197 -0.37 1.46 -17.24
CA GLY A 197 0.21 0.23 -16.73
C GLY A 197 -0.74 -0.54 -15.84
N ALA A 198 -0.31 -1.74 -15.49
CA ALA A 198 -0.96 -2.58 -14.50
C ALA A 198 0.08 -3.27 -13.63
N THR A 199 -0.23 -3.40 -12.34
CA THR A 199 0.55 -4.19 -11.38
C THR A 199 -0.38 -5.02 -10.52
N LEU A 200 0.15 -6.12 -10.00
CA LEU A 200 -0.49 -6.88 -8.93
C LEU A 200 0.09 -6.51 -7.57
N ASP A 201 -0.63 -6.86 -6.52
CA ASP A 201 -0.09 -6.94 -5.17
C ASP A 201 1.07 -7.96 -5.10
N ARG A 202 1.83 -7.89 -3.99
CA ARG A 202 3.02 -8.73 -3.78
C ARG A 202 2.75 -10.24 -3.84
N ASN A 203 1.52 -10.66 -3.57
CA ASN A 203 1.11 -12.07 -3.55
C ASN A 203 0.37 -12.46 -4.84
N GLY A 204 -0.04 -11.48 -5.66
CA GLY A 204 -0.82 -11.69 -6.88
C GLY A 204 -2.17 -12.35 -6.62
N LEU A 205 -2.90 -11.83 -5.64
CA LEU A 205 -4.17 -12.41 -5.16
C LEU A 205 -5.35 -12.13 -6.11
N ARG A 206 -5.14 -11.32 -7.16
CA ARG A 206 -6.15 -10.97 -8.17
C ARG A 206 -5.68 -11.34 -9.58
N PRO A 207 -6.58 -11.84 -10.43
CA PRO A 207 -6.23 -12.23 -11.79
C PRO A 207 -6.08 -10.99 -12.69
N ALA A 208 -5.09 -11.06 -13.57
CA ALA A 208 -4.84 -10.09 -14.62
C ALA A 208 -4.24 -10.81 -15.82
N ARG A 209 -4.93 -10.79 -16.96
CA ARG A 209 -4.51 -11.40 -18.21
C ARG A 209 -4.46 -10.35 -19.29
N TYR A 210 -3.51 -10.48 -20.21
CA TYR A 210 -3.42 -9.57 -21.33
C TYR A 210 -3.03 -10.29 -22.62
N ILE A 211 -3.44 -9.69 -23.73
CA ILE A 211 -3.07 -10.10 -25.07
C ILE A 211 -2.43 -8.92 -25.81
N VAL A 212 -1.55 -9.24 -26.75
CA VAL A 212 -0.94 -8.28 -27.69
C VAL A 212 -1.26 -8.76 -29.09
N THR A 213 -1.79 -7.89 -29.92
CA THR A 213 -2.13 -8.18 -31.32
C THR A 213 -1.03 -7.72 -32.28
N ASP A 214 -1.18 -8.10 -33.55
CA ASP A 214 -0.28 -7.76 -34.66
C ASP A 214 -0.33 -6.29 -35.10
N ASP A 215 -1.37 -5.56 -34.71
CA ASP A 215 -1.54 -4.11 -34.88
C ASP A 215 -1.23 -3.31 -33.60
N ASP A 216 -0.40 -3.87 -32.71
CA ASP A 216 0.08 -3.25 -31.47
C ASP A 216 -1.01 -2.88 -30.45
N LEU A 217 -2.23 -3.43 -30.58
CA LEU A 217 -3.27 -3.28 -29.56
C LEU A 217 -2.98 -4.21 -28.37
N ILE A 218 -3.04 -3.63 -27.16
CA ILE A 218 -2.85 -4.35 -25.91
C ILE A 218 -4.14 -4.32 -25.14
N ILE A 219 -4.69 -5.51 -24.87
CA ILE A 219 -5.94 -5.66 -24.13
C ILE A 219 -5.63 -6.41 -22.84
N MET A 220 -5.89 -5.76 -21.70
CA MET A 220 -5.74 -6.35 -20.37
C MET A 220 -7.09 -6.37 -19.66
N ALA A 221 -7.41 -7.49 -19.03
CA ALA A 221 -8.65 -7.69 -18.29
C ALA A 221 -8.44 -8.67 -17.12
N SER A 222 -9.38 -8.68 -16.18
CA SER A 222 -9.37 -9.67 -15.09
C SER A 222 -9.58 -11.10 -15.61
N GLU A 223 -10.27 -11.26 -16.74
CA GLU A 223 -10.55 -12.54 -17.38
C GLU A 223 -10.18 -12.54 -18.86
N ALA A 224 -9.70 -13.68 -19.36
CA ALA A 224 -9.46 -13.85 -20.79
C ALA A 224 -10.80 -13.98 -21.53
N GLY A 225 -10.89 -13.41 -22.74
CA GLY A 225 -12.11 -13.45 -23.55
C GLY A 225 -13.12 -12.34 -23.24
N THR A 226 -12.74 -11.31 -22.49
CA THR A 226 -13.62 -10.14 -22.24
C THR A 226 -13.92 -9.37 -23.52
N LEU A 227 -12.97 -9.30 -24.45
CA LEU A 227 -13.14 -8.77 -25.81
C LEU A 227 -12.84 -9.87 -26.81
N GLU A 228 -13.68 -9.98 -27.83
CA GLU A 228 -13.45 -10.90 -28.96
C GLU A 228 -12.33 -10.36 -29.83
N VAL A 229 -11.27 -11.16 -30.00
CA VAL A 229 -10.13 -10.86 -30.87
C VAL A 229 -9.84 -12.12 -31.70
N PRO A 230 -9.75 -12.01 -33.03
CA PRO A 230 -9.41 -13.15 -33.88
C PRO A 230 -8.06 -13.76 -33.48
N GLU A 231 -8.01 -15.09 -33.35
CA GLU A 231 -6.85 -15.80 -32.80
C GLU A 231 -5.58 -15.58 -33.65
N GLU A 232 -5.75 -15.49 -34.97
CA GLU A 232 -4.69 -15.25 -35.94
C GLU A 232 -4.00 -13.89 -35.78
N ARG A 233 -4.66 -12.93 -35.12
CA ARG A 233 -4.09 -11.59 -34.85
C ARG A 233 -3.31 -11.54 -33.56
N ILE A 234 -3.41 -12.56 -32.70
CA ILE A 234 -2.82 -12.53 -31.37
C ILE A 234 -1.36 -13.00 -31.42
N VAL A 235 -0.44 -12.08 -31.17
CA VAL A 235 1.01 -12.36 -31.14
C VAL A 235 1.46 -12.86 -29.77
N LYS A 236 0.78 -12.43 -28.69
CA LYS A 236 1.10 -12.84 -27.32
C LYS A 236 -0.15 -12.97 -26.46
N LYS A 237 -0.21 -14.04 -25.68
CA LYS A 237 -1.16 -14.23 -24.56
C LYS A 237 -0.38 -14.44 -23.28
N TRP A 238 -0.67 -13.68 -22.24
CA TRP A 238 0.07 -13.79 -20.98
C TRP A 238 -0.78 -13.43 -19.76
N ARG A 239 -0.21 -13.67 -18.56
CA ARG A 239 -0.78 -13.26 -17.28
C ARG A 239 0.21 -12.37 -16.54
N LEU A 240 -0.29 -11.36 -15.85
CA LEU A 240 0.54 -10.57 -14.94
C LEU A 240 0.91 -11.43 -13.73
N GLN A 241 2.18 -11.38 -13.32
CA GLN A 241 2.70 -12.18 -12.22
C GLN A 241 2.85 -11.30 -10.96
N PRO A 242 2.80 -11.88 -9.74
CA PRO A 242 3.08 -11.14 -8.52
C PRO A 242 4.40 -10.37 -8.64
N GLY A 243 4.37 -9.11 -8.22
CA GLY A 243 5.51 -8.21 -8.28
C GLY A 243 5.90 -7.69 -9.66
N ARG A 244 5.33 -8.20 -10.76
CA ARG A 244 5.61 -7.71 -12.13
C ARG A 244 4.69 -6.56 -12.52
N MET A 245 5.24 -5.60 -13.25
CA MET A 245 4.53 -4.47 -13.83
C MET A 245 4.45 -4.60 -15.35
N LEU A 246 3.24 -4.42 -15.90
CA LEU A 246 3.04 -4.16 -17.32
C LEU A 246 2.99 -2.64 -17.49
N LEU A 247 3.89 -2.06 -18.29
CA LEU A 247 3.89 -0.61 -18.55
C LEU A 247 3.94 -0.35 -20.05
N ILE A 248 3.04 0.49 -20.53
CA ILE A 248 2.96 0.98 -21.91
C ILE A 248 3.25 2.48 -21.86
N ASP A 249 4.25 2.89 -22.63
CA ASP A 249 4.61 4.30 -22.77
C ASP A 249 4.12 4.80 -24.13
N LEU A 250 3.12 5.69 -24.10
CA LEU A 250 2.49 6.21 -25.31
C LEU A 250 3.39 7.25 -26.01
N GLU A 251 4.29 7.90 -25.27
CA GLU A 251 5.27 8.84 -25.86
C GLU A 251 6.39 8.08 -26.58
N LYS A 252 6.82 6.93 -26.04
CA LYS A 252 7.79 6.03 -26.69
C LYS A 252 7.15 5.05 -27.69
N GLY A 253 5.82 4.90 -27.68
CA GLY A 253 5.08 4.01 -28.56
C GLY A 253 5.40 2.52 -28.37
N ARG A 254 5.73 2.09 -27.15
CA ARG A 254 6.10 0.68 -26.88
C ARG A 254 5.78 0.20 -25.47
N ILE A 255 5.74 -1.12 -25.31
CA ILE A 255 5.77 -1.78 -24.01
C ILE A 255 7.17 -1.62 -23.41
N ILE A 256 7.24 -1.19 -22.15
CA ILE A 256 8.46 -1.19 -21.35
C ILE A 256 8.43 -2.43 -20.48
N SER A 257 9.49 -3.26 -20.54
CA SER A 257 9.51 -4.49 -19.74
C SER A 257 9.68 -4.18 -18.26
N ASP A 258 9.18 -5.09 -17.42
CA ASP A 258 9.32 -5.00 -15.96
C ASP A 258 10.78 -4.86 -15.53
N GLU A 259 11.69 -5.64 -16.13
CA GLU A 259 13.12 -5.56 -15.85
C GLU A 259 13.71 -4.21 -16.26
N GLU A 260 13.27 -3.64 -17.39
CA GLU A 260 13.77 -2.35 -17.87
C GLU A 260 13.34 -1.23 -16.92
N VAL A 261 12.05 -1.12 -16.61
CA VAL A 261 11.48 -0.10 -15.71
C VAL A 261 12.16 -0.15 -14.34
N LYS A 262 12.21 -1.34 -13.74
CA LYS A 262 12.76 -1.47 -12.38
C LYS A 262 14.26 -1.25 -12.34
N ARG A 263 14.99 -1.68 -13.36
CA ARG A 263 16.43 -1.44 -13.43
C ARG A 263 16.71 0.05 -13.59
N GLU A 264 15.99 0.74 -14.48
CA GLU A 264 16.12 2.19 -14.67
C GLU A 264 15.91 2.93 -13.34
N ILE A 265 14.79 2.66 -12.66
CA ILE A 265 14.45 3.32 -11.39
C ILE A 265 15.44 2.95 -10.27
N ALA A 266 15.80 1.67 -10.14
CA ALA A 266 16.70 1.20 -9.08
C ALA A 266 18.15 1.64 -9.27
N THR A 267 18.54 2.04 -10.48
CA THR A 267 19.89 2.56 -10.79
C THR A 267 19.93 4.07 -11.00
N GLN A 268 18.78 4.75 -10.96
CA GLN A 268 18.68 6.20 -11.10
C GLN A 268 19.49 6.97 -10.04
N HIS A 269 19.56 6.43 -8.83
CA HIS A 269 20.27 7.03 -7.71
C HIS A 269 21.13 6.00 -6.96
N PRO A 270 22.17 6.43 -6.23
CA PRO A 270 23.04 5.52 -5.47
C PRO A 270 22.39 5.10 -4.14
N TYR A 271 21.23 4.44 -4.18
CA TYR A 271 20.44 4.08 -2.99
C TYR A 271 21.25 3.30 -1.94
N LYS A 272 22.19 2.47 -2.36
CA LYS A 272 23.10 1.74 -1.46
C LYS A 272 23.97 2.68 -0.63
N GLU A 273 24.46 3.76 -1.23
CA GLU A 273 25.27 4.76 -0.52
C GLU A 273 24.39 5.59 0.42
N TRP A 274 23.18 5.94 -0.01
CA TRP A 274 22.20 6.62 0.84
C TRP A 274 21.84 5.79 2.06
N LEU A 275 21.60 4.49 1.90
CA LEU A 275 21.37 3.56 3.01
C LEU A 275 22.57 3.52 3.95
N LYS A 276 23.80 3.37 3.43
CA LYS A 276 25.02 3.37 4.25
C LYS A 276 25.17 4.66 5.09
N ASN A 277 24.74 5.79 4.57
CA ASN A 277 24.85 7.08 5.25
C ASN A 277 23.72 7.33 6.26
N THR A 278 22.54 6.75 6.02
CA THR A 278 21.31 7.05 6.78
C THR A 278 20.84 5.91 7.68
N GLN A 279 21.36 4.69 7.54
CA GLN A 279 20.87 3.53 8.25
C GLN A 279 21.95 2.90 9.13
N LEU A 280 21.56 2.54 10.34
CA LEU A 280 22.33 1.74 11.28
C LEU A 280 21.57 0.43 11.45
N ILE A 281 22.22 -0.70 11.20
CA ILE A 281 21.63 -2.02 11.44
C ILE A 281 22.02 -2.42 12.85
N LEU A 282 21.03 -2.70 13.71
CA LEU A 282 21.27 -3.02 15.11
C LEU A 282 22.24 -4.20 15.28
N GLU A 283 22.08 -5.24 14.46
CA GLU A 283 22.90 -6.46 14.52
C GLU A 283 24.37 -6.23 14.10
N ASP A 284 24.66 -5.13 13.39
CA ASP A 284 26.02 -4.75 13.01
C ASP A 284 26.71 -3.91 14.10
N LEU A 285 25.98 -3.47 15.13
CA LEU A 285 26.54 -2.75 16.26
C LEU A 285 27.29 -3.71 17.19
N LYS A 286 28.26 -3.17 17.93
CA LYS A 286 29.04 -3.97 18.89
C LYS A 286 28.13 -4.38 20.04
N PRO A 287 28.03 -5.68 20.38
CA PRO A 287 27.22 -6.10 21.51
C PRO A 287 27.79 -5.53 22.81
N VAL A 288 26.91 -5.04 23.66
CA VAL A 288 27.24 -4.57 25.00
C VAL A 288 26.66 -5.52 26.04
N ALA A 289 27.32 -5.59 27.20
CA ALA A 289 26.78 -6.38 28.30
C ALA A 289 25.49 -5.71 28.80
N PRO A 290 24.35 -6.43 28.84
CA PRO A 290 23.11 -5.85 29.29
C PRO A 290 23.25 -5.41 30.74
N ARG A 291 22.68 -4.25 31.07
CA ARG A 291 22.69 -3.76 32.44
C ARG A 291 22.02 -4.79 33.36
N ALA A 292 22.65 -5.03 34.52
CA ALA A 292 22.07 -5.92 35.52
C ALA A 292 20.66 -5.44 35.90
N SER A 293 19.71 -6.38 36.01
CA SER A 293 18.35 -6.08 36.43
C SER A 293 18.38 -5.43 37.82
N ARG A 294 17.54 -4.42 38.02
CA ARG A 294 17.42 -3.80 39.36
C ARG A 294 16.96 -4.87 40.34
N ALA A 295 17.66 -5.00 41.47
CA ALA A 295 17.36 -5.94 42.55
C ALA A 295 16.59 -5.29 43.72
N ASP A 296 16.09 -4.07 43.51
CA ASP A 296 15.33 -3.28 44.50
C ASP A 296 13.95 -3.86 44.84
N VAL A 297 13.36 -4.65 43.93
CA VAL A 297 12.07 -5.31 44.11
C VAL A 297 12.18 -6.76 43.62
N SER A 298 11.58 -7.70 44.34
CA SER A 298 11.60 -9.11 43.96
C SER A 298 10.87 -9.35 42.64
N LEU A 299 11.26 -10.40 41.90
CA LEU A 299 10.59 -10.76 40.65
C LEU A 299 9.10 -11.07 40.86
N LEU A 300 8.77 -11.76 41.96
CA LEU A 300 7.40 -12.15 42.28
C LEU A 300 6.50 -10.92 42.51
N ASP A 301 6.99 -9.93 43.26
CA ASP A 301 6.21 -8.70 43.52
C ASP A 301 5.95 -7.92 42.22
N ARG A 302 6.93 -7.89 41.30
CA ARG A 302 6.74 -7.28 39.97
C ARG A 302 5.71 -8.05 39.15
N GLN A 303 5.82 -9.38 39.10
CA GLN A 303 4.87 -10.24 38.41
C GLN A 303 3.44 -10.02 38.92
N GLN A 304 3.25 -10.01 40.25
CA GLN A 304 1.95 -9.74 40.86
C GLN A 304 1.43 -8.34 40.53
N SER A 305 2.28 -7.33 40.55
CA SER A 305 1.92 -5.95 40.21
C SER A 305 1.43 -5.81 38.76
N PHE A 306 1.98 -6.59 37.84
CA PHE A 306 1.56 -6.64 36.43
C PHE A 306 0.52 -7.74 36.13
N GLY A 307 -0.01 -8.40 37.15
CA GLY A 307 -1.09 -9.38 37.01
C GLY A 307 -0.68 -10.73 36.41
N TYR A 308 0.61 -11.07 36.39
CA TYR A 308 1.07 -12.39 35.96
C TYR A 308 0.57 -13.47 36.92
N SER A 309 0.06 -14.56 36.35
CA SER A 309 -0.40 -15.74 37.07
C SER A 309 0.54 -16.95 36.89
N ILE A 310 0.29 -17.99 37.67
CA ILE A 310 0.97 -19.28 37.50
C ILE A 310 0.65 -19.87 36.12
N GLU A 311 -0.55 -19.64 35.60
CA GLU A 311 -0.95 -20.12 34.27
C GLU A 311 -0.19 -19.39 33.16
N ASP A 312 -0.02 -18.06 33.28
CA ASP A 312 0.79 -17.30 32.30
C ASP A 312 2.22 -17.83 32.24
N THR A 313 2.84 -18.08 33.40
CA THR A 313 4.24 -18.51 33.45
C THR A 313 4.43 -19.98 33.06
N ARG A 314 3.56 -20.89 33.53
CA ARG A 314 3.71 -22.34 33.27
C ARG A 314 3.06 -22.80 31.97
N THR A 315 1.88 -22.29 31.63
CA THR A 315 1.10 -22.77 30.50
C THR A 315 1.43 -21.99 29.23
N LEU A 316 1.56 -20.66 29.32
CA LEU A 316 1.78 -19.82 28.15
C LEU A 316 3.27 -19.58 27.85
N MET A 317 4.05 -19.14 28.85
CA MET A 317 5.45 -18.75 28.65
C MET A 317 6.43 -19.92 28.56
N ALA A 318 6.23 -21.00 29.32
CA ALA A 318 7.18 -22.12 29.32
C ALA A 318 7.35 -22.79 27.93
N PRO A 319 6.28 -23.04 27.14
CA PRO A 319 6.44 -23.50 25.75
C PRO A 319 7.25 -22.53 24.88
N MET A 320 6.95 -21.24 24.94
CA MET A 320 7.69 -20.22 24.15
C MET A 320 9.19 -20.26 24.43
N ALA A 321 9.58 -20.42 25.70
CA ALA A 321 10.98 -20.47 26.11
C ALA A 321 11.69 -21.80 25.78
N THR A 322 10.97 -22.92 25.72
CA THR A 322 11.57 -24.26 25.60
C THR A 322 11.53 -24.81 24.18
N THR A 323 10.45 -24.56 23.43
CA THR A 323 10.24 -25.05 22.05
C THR A 323 10.32 -23.95 21.00
N GLY A 324 10.29 -22.68 21.40
CA GLY A 324 10.20 -21.54 20.48
C GLY A 324 8.84 -21.38 19.81
N GLN A 325 7.80 -22.01 20.36
CA GLN A 325 6.43 -21.95 19.84
C GLN A 325 5.46 -21.47 20.92
N GLU A 326 4.38 -20.81 20.48
CA GLU A 326 3.30 -20.44 21.39
C GLU A 326 2.57 -21.67 21.96
N ALA A 327 1.90 -21.48 23.09
CA ALA A 327 1.14 -22.55 23.71
C ALA A 327 -0.11 -22.91 22.88
N ILE A 328 -0.31 -24.21 22.64
CA ILE A 328 -1.49 -24.73 21.93
C ILE A 328 -2.51 -25.23 22.96
N GLY A 329 -3.76 -24.82 22.78
CA GLY A 329 -4.91 -25.27 23.56
C GLY A 329 -6.04 -25.80 22.68
N SER A 330 -7.14 -26.20 23.31
CA SER A 330 -8.38 -26.61 22.62
C SER A 330 -9.60 -26.12 23.40
N MET A 331 -10.80 -26.31 22.83
CA MET A 331 -12.07 -25.76 23.32
C MET A 331 -12.21 -24.23 23.14
N GLY A 332 -13.43 -23.73 23.30
CA GLY A 332 -13.72 -22.29 23.25
C GLY A 332 -13.41 -21.57 24.56
N THR A 333 -13.28 -20.25 24.51
CA THR A 333 -13.15 -19.42 25.71
C THR A 333 -14.50 -19.29 26.42
N ASP A 334 -14.64 -19.90 27.60
CA ASP A 334 -15.84 -19.84 28.44
C ASP A 334 -15.79 -18.74 29.51
N THR A 335 -14.68 -18.01 29.59
CA THR A 335 -14.52 -16.90 30.54
C THR A 335 -15.32 -15.66 30.11
N PRO A 336 -15.83 -14.84 31.06
CA PRO A 336 -16.51 -13.59 30.74
C PRO A 336 -15.63 -12.65 29.91
N ILE A 337 -16.24 -11.86 29.03
CA ILE A 337 -15.54 -10.76 28.37
C ILE A 337 -14.93 -9.82 29.40
N SER A 338 -13.80 -9.18 29.07
CA SER A 338 -12.99 -8.41 30.03
C SER A 338 -13.80 -7.39 30.84
N ALA A 339 -14.72 -6.67 30.20
CA ALA A 339 -15.58 -5.67 30.82
C ALA A 339 -16.62 -6.23 31.82
N MET A 340 -16.93 -7.52 31.74
CA MET A 340 -17.88 -8.21 32.62
C MET A 340 -17.19 -9.11 33.65
N SER A 341 -15.86 -9.12 33.68
CA SER A 341 -15.13 -9.97 34.61
C SER A 341 -15.21 -9.43 36.04
N SER A 342 -15.42 -10.33 37.00
CA SER A 342 -15.29 -10.02 38.44
C SER A 342 -13.82 -9.96 38.90
N ARG A 343 -12.87 -10.19 38.00
CA ARG A 343 -11.42 -10.15 38.25
C ARG A 343 -10.80 -8.95 37.52
N SER A 344 -9.68 -8.45 38.03
CA SER A 344 -8.87 -7.45 37.32
C SER A 344 -8.39 -8.03 35.98
N LYS A 345 -8.49 -7.25 34.91
CA LYS A 345 -8.12 -7.63 33.54
C LYS A 345 -7.13 -6.62 32.97
N LEU A 346 -6.12 -7.13 32.28
CA LEU A 346 -5.08 -6.32 31.66
C LEU A 346 -5.60 -5.62 30.42
N LEU A 347 -5.04 -4.45 30.10
CA LEU A 347 -5.53 -3.59 29.02
C LEU A 347 -5.64 -4.33 27.68
N TYR A 348 -4.66 -5.16 27.34
CA TYR A 348 -4.64 -5.88 26.06
C TYR A 348 -5.81 -6.86 25.90
N THR A 349 -6.45 -7.33 26.98
CA THR A 349 -7.58 -8.28 26.88
C THR A 349 -8.87 -7.61 26.39
N TYR A 350 -8.93 -6.28 26.39
CA TYR A 350 -10.03 -5.50 25.83
C TYR A 350 -9.93 -5.32 24.32
N PHE A 351 -8.72 -5.45 23.77
CA PHE A 351 -8.49 -5.37 22.33
C PHE A 351 -8.65 -6.76 21.73
N LYS A 352 -9.48 -6.87 20.68
CA LYS A 352 -9.62 -8.10 19.89
C LYS A 352 -8.87 -7.92 18.58
N GLN A 353 -8.13 -8.95 18.18
CA GLN A 353 -7.43 -8.96 16.91
C GLN A 353 -8.48 -8.99 15.79
N ASN A 354 -8.35 -8.06 14.86
CA ASN A 354 -9.15 -8.11 13.64
C ASN A 354 -8.60 -9.24 12.76
N PHE A 355 -9.49 -9.93 12.06
CA PHE A 355 -9.14 -10.90 11.04
C PHE A 355 -9.96 -10.63 9.79
N ALA A 356 -9.41 -11.06 8.65
CA ALA A 356 -10.06 -10.91 7.37
C ALA A 356 -11.06 -12.05 7.13
N GLN A 357 -12.22 -11.74 6.57
CA GLN A 357 -13.24 -12.72 6.21
C GLN A 357 -13.95 -12.28 4.94
N VAL A 358 -13.98 -13.16 3.93
CA VAL A 358 -14.62 -12.97 2.61
C VAL A 358 -13.99 -11.88 1.74
N THR A 359 -13.82 -10.66 2.25
CA THR A 359 -13.45 -9.48 1.45
C THR A 359 -11.98 -9.55 0.97
N ASN A 360 -11.09 -10.01 1.85
CA ASN A 360 -9.71 -10.37 1.54
C ASN A 360 -9.31 -11.70 2.23
N PRO A 361 -8.37 -12.48 1.65
CA PRO A 361 -7.86 -13.70 2.26
C PRO A 361 -6.81 -13.39 3.34
N ALA A 362 -6.67 -14.30 4.29
CA ALA A 362 -5.51 -14.36 5.18
C ALA A 362 -4.31 -15.02 4.47
N ILE A 363 -3.09 -14.69 4.91
CA ILE A 363 -1.83 -15.25 4.38
C ILE A 363 -1.38 -16.39 5.30
N ASP A 364 -0.80 -17.45 4.75
CA ASP A 364 -0.16 -18.51 5.53
C ASP A 364 1.22 -18.03 6.04
N PRO A 365 1.40 -17.75 7.34
CA PRO A 365 2.65 -17.17 7.84
C PRO A 365 3.83 -18.15 7.82
N ILE A 366 3.60 -19.44 7.57
CA ILE A 366 4.64 -20.47 7.51
C ILE A 366 5.01 -20.76 6.06
N ARG A 367 4.01 -21.01 5.19
CA ARG A 367 4.26 -21.39 3.79
C ARG A 367 4.58 -20.21 2.90
N GLU A 368 4.09 -19.03 3.25
CA GLU A 368 4.25 -17.79 2.48
C GLU A 368 5.13 -16.77 3.23
N GLU A 369 5.98 -17.21 4.17
CA GLU A 369 6.85 -16.34 4.99
C GLU A 369 7.68 -15.35 4.15
N LEU A 370 8.10 -15.76 2.94
CA LEU A 370 8.92 -14.94 2.03
C LEU A 370 8.27 -13.61 1.60
N VAL A 371 6.95 -13.48 1.72
CA VAL A 371 6.23 -12.23 1.37
C VAL A 371 5.96 -11.33 2.58
N MET A 372 6.30 -11.80 3.78
CA MET A 372 6.13 -11.11 5.05
C MET A 372 7.46 -10.54 5.56
N SER A 373 7.39 -9.52 6.40
CA SER A 373 8.58 -8.94 7.04
C SER A 373 8.20 -8.26 8.34
N LEU A 374 9.07 -8.39 9.35
CA LEU A 374 8.99 -7.69 10.63
C LEU A 374 10.03 -6.56 10.76
N VAL A 375 10.78 -6.30 9.68
CA VAL A 375 11.79 -5.24 9.64
C VAL A 375 11.12 -3.92 10.02
N SER A 376 11.73 -3.25 10.99
CA SER A 376 11.21 -2.01 11.57
C SER A 376 12.29 -0.95 11.56
N PHE A 377 11.88 0.30 11.34
CA PHE A 377 12.77 1.45 11.32
C PHE A 377 12.45 2.37 12.49
N ILE A 378 13.43 2.58 13.37
CA ILE A 378 13.33 3.44 14.55
C ILE A 378 14.09 4.74 14.27
N GLY A 379 13.37 5.86 14.26
CA GLY A 379 13.97 7.17 14.04
C GLY A 379 13.08 8.13 13.24
N PRO A 380 13.61 9.30 12.87
CA PRO A 380 12.88 10.28 12.09
C PRO A 380 12.63 9.75 10.67
N ARG A 381 11.42 9.99 10.16
CA ARG A 381 11.10 9.70 8.76
C ARG A 381 11.63 10.80 7.85
N PRO A 382 12.26 10.45 6.71
CA PRO A 382 12.71 11.44 5.74
C PRO A 382 11.53 12.13 5.06
N ASN A 383 11.80 13.29 4.46
CA ASN A 383 10.81 13.96 3.63
C ASN A 383 10.48 13.07 2.41
N ILE A 384 9.19 12.90 2.12
CA ILE A 384 8.75 12.02 1.03
C ILE A 384 9.08 12.58 -0.35
N PHE A 385 9.40 13.86 -0.48
CA PHE A 385 9.85 14.46 -1.75
C PHE A 385 11.34 14.81 -1.75
N ASP A 386 12.14 14.20 -0.87
CA ASP A 386 13.60 14.22 -0.98
C ASP A 386 14.05 13.20 -2.04
N LEU A 387 13.91 13.59 -3.32
CA LEU A 387 14.24 12.74 -4.47
C LEU A 387 15.74 12.55 -4.69
N GLU A 388 16.58 13.38 -4.05
CA GLU A 388 18.03 13.39 -4.23
C GLU A 388 18.80 12.79 -3.04
N GLY A 389 18.09 12.29 -2.03
CA GLY A 389 18.71 11.62 -0.87
C GLY A 389 19.52 12.56 0.01
N ASN A 390 19.06 13.81 0.17
CA ASN A 390 19.71 14.83 0.97
C ASN A 390 19.59 14.61 2.49
N SER A 391 18.72 13.70 2.93
CA SER A 391 18.54 13.36 4.34
C SER A 391 19.84 12.91 4.99
N ARG A 392 20.26 13.64 6.03
CA ARG A 392 21.41 13.28 6.88
C ARG A 392 21.02 12.60 8.19
N ARG A 393 19.72 12.45 8.44
CA ARG A 393 19.21 11.87 9.68
C ARG A 393 19.37 10.35 9.64
N LYS A 394 19.98 9.80 10.68
CA LYS A 394 20.14 8.35 10.82
C LYS A 394 18.90 7.71 11.43
N ARG A 395 18.64 6.47 11.01
CA ARG A 395 17.60 5.57 11.54
C ARG A 395 18.24 4.24 11.93
N LEU A 396 17.70 3.62 12.96
CA LEU A 396 18.05 2.26 13.36
C LEU A 396 17.10 1.29 12.67
N GLU A 397 17.64 0.38 11.87
CA GLU A 397 16.92 -0.79 11.39
C GLU A 397 17.04 -1.92 12.42
N VAL A 398 15.92 -2.54 12.72
CA VAL A 398 15.84 -3.77 13.52
C VAL A 398 15.07 -4.82 12.72
N ARG A 399 15.50 -6.08 12.76
CA ARG A 399 14.84 -7.17 12.01
C ARG A 399 13.44 -7.51 12.51
N GLN A 400 13.16 -7.20 13.76
CA GLN A 400 11.88 -7.45 14.41
C GLN A 400 11.60 -6.41 15.50
N PRO A 401 10.33 -6.19 15.88
CA PRO A 401 9.97 -5.23 16.92
C PRO A 401 10.27 -5.71 18.35
N ILE A 402 10.63 -6.99 18.54
CA ILE A 402 10.96 -7.56 19.86
C ILE A 402 12.47 -7.48 20.07
N LEU A 403 12.87 -6.68 21.05
CA LEU A 403 14.27 -6.44 21.42
C LEU A 403 14.57 -7.10 22.75
N THR A 404 15.72 -7.77 22.84
CA THR A 404 16.24 -8.27 24.11
C THR A 404 16.83 -7.13 24.94
N ASN A 405 17.13 -7.38 26.22
CA ASN A 405 17.82 -6.38 27.05
C ASN A 405 19.20 -6.00 26.49
N GLY A 406 19.87 -6.89 25.75
CA GLY A 406 21.14 -6.58 25.10
C GLY A 406 20.97 -5.72 23.84
N ASP A 407 19.84 -5.85 23.14
CA ASP A 407 19.49 -5.04 21.99
C ASP A 407 19.08 -3.60 22.37
N LEU A 408 18.56 -3.42 23.59
CA LEU A 408 18.12 -2.13 24.13
C LEU A 408 19.27 -1.25 24.64
N GLU A 409 20.39 -1.85 25.02
CA GLU A 409 21.61 -1.16 25.50
C GLU A 409 22.55 -0.85 24.32
#